data_AF-A0A958LZG2-F1
#
_entry.id   AF-A0A958LZG2-F1
#
_cell.length_a   1.000
_cell.length_b   1.000
_cell.length_c   1.000
_cell.angle_alpha   90.00
_cell.angle_beta   90.00
_cell.angle_gamma   90.00
#
_symmetry.space_group_name_H-M   'P 1'
#
loop_
_entity.id
_entity.type
_entity.pdbx_description
1 polymer ?
#
loop_
_entity_poly.entity_id
_entity_poly.type
_entity_poly.pdbx_seq_one_letter_code
_entity_poly.pdbx_strand_id
1 'polypeptide(L)'
;MICKFCPKLFKKESDKTGIFAIPYYMVFAVATSSAVLVYSTEQKKPLFAMGNYHYAALTDLCWKGASMLAVSSSDGFCSFMMFPENKLGEIYEPTGDLAEIMKVTEWAPK
;
A
#
# COMPACT_ATOMS: atom_id res chain seq x y z
N MET A 1 -15.07 -3.11 -5.15
CA MET A 1 -13.97 -2.14 -4.97
C MET A 1 -13.35 -2.41 -3.62
N ILE A 2 -12.03 -2.58 -3.57
CA ILE A 2 -11.29 -2.98 -2.36
C ILE A 2 -10.13 -2.01 -2.15
N CYS A 3 -9.90 -1.62 -0.90
CA CYS A 3 -8.80 -0.76 -0.52
C CYS A 3 -7.97 -1.43 0.57
N LYS A 4 -6.65 -1.46 0.41
CA LYS A 4 -5.71 -2.02 1.41
C LYS A 4 -4.53 -1.09 1.58
N PHE A 5 -4.24 -0.75 2.83
CA PHE A 5 -3.07 0.03 3.20
C PHE A 5 -1.83 -0.84 3.25
N CYS A 6 -0.71 -0.28 2.81
CA CYS A 6 0.61 -0.84 3.07
C CYS A 6 0.85 -0.82 4.59
N PRO A 7 1.34 -1.90 5.20
CA PRO A 7 1.56 -1.98 6.64
C PRO A 7 2.76 -1.13 7.13
N LYS A 8 3.47 -0.44 6.23
CA LYS A 8 4.60 0.43 6.54
C LYS A 8 4.24 1.89 6.32
N LEU A 9 4.79 2.74 7.18
CA LEU A 9 4.74 4.20 7.02
C LEU A 9 5.97 4.68 6.25
N PHE A 10 5.81 5.82 5.57
CA PHE A 10 6.87 6.42 4.77
C PHE A 10 7.16 7.83 5.25
N LYS A 11 8.43 8.20 5.28
CA LYS A 11 8.89 9.48 5.81
C LYS A 11 8.62 10.60 4.81
N LYS A 12 8.17 11.75 5.33
CA LYS A 12 8.04 12.96 4.52
C LYS A 12 9.35 13.71 4.40
N GLU A 13 9.52 14.42 3.29
CA GLU A 13 10.61 15.41 3.16
C GLU A 13 10.39 16.62 4.08
N SER A 14 9.13 17.00 4.32
CA SER A 14 8.80 18.04 5.30
C SER A 14 7.44 17.82 5.97
N ASP A 15 7.37 18.10 7.27
CA ASP A 15 6.16 17.93 8.08
C ASP A 15 5.03 18.90 7.68
N LYS A 16 5.38 19.98 6.97
CA LYS A 16 4.45 21.04 6.55
C LYS A 16 3.87 20.81 5.15
N THR A 17 4.36 19.81 4.41
CA THR A 17 3.90 19.52 3.05
C THR A 17 2.90 18.37 3.02
N GLY A 18 1.94 18.47 2.09
CA GLY A 18 0.93 17.45 1.84
C GLY A 18 -0.44 17.76 2.44
N ILE A 19 -1.34 16.77 2.40
CA ILE A 19 -2.74 16.91 2.84
C ILE A 19 -2.87 17.00 4.37
N PHE A 20 -1.92 16.39 5.09
CA PHE A 20 -1.92 16.30 6.55
C PHE A 20 -0.59 16.81 7.12
N ALA A 21 -0.63 17.55 8.24
CA ALA A 21 0.55 18.06 8.95
C ALA A 21 1.10 17.02 9.94
N ILE A 22 1.58 15.88 9.42
CA ILE A 22 2.15 14.76 10.18
C ILE A 22 3.49 14.35 9.53
N PRO A 23 4.45 13.76 10.28
CA PRO A 23 5.83 13.52 9.80
C PRO A 23 5.97 12.32 8.86
N TYR A 24 4.87 11.65 8.55
CA TYR A 24 4.84 10.48 7.67
C TYR A 24 3.65 10.52 6.73
N TYR A 25 3.69 9.67 5.70
CA TYR A 25 2.57 9.38 4.84
C TYR A 25 2.32 7.89 4.72
N MET A 26 1.12 7.57 4.29
CA MET A 26 0.66 6.20 4.08
C MET A 26 0.50 5.94 2.59
N VAL A 27 0.82 4.72 2.18
CA VAL A 27 0.54 4.22 0.83
C VAL A 27 -0.58 3.21 0.90
N PHE A 28 -1.52 3.27 -0.04
CA PHE A 28 -2.62 2.33 -0.13
C PHE A 28 -2.91 1.98 -1.59
N ALA A 29 -3.37 0.76 -1.81
CA ALA A 29 -3.81 0.28 -3.11
C ALA A 29 -5.32 0.15 -3.15
N VAL A 30 -5.91 0.57 -4.27
CA VAL A 30 -7.33 0.49 -4.56
C VAL A 30 -7.53 -0.41 -5.78
N ALA A 31 -8.19 -1.54 -5.60
CA ALA A 31 -8.67 -2.40 -6.67
C ALA A 31 -10.07 -1.95 -7.09
N THR A 32 -10.15 -1.50 -8.34
CA THR A 32 -11.39 -1.32 -9.10
C THR A 32 -11.82 -2.67 -9.70
N SER A 33 -12.79 -2.69 -10.62
CA SER A 33 -13.17 -3.92 -11.32
C SER A 33 -12.03 -4.49 -12.14
N SER A 34 -11.24 -3.68 -12.85
CA SER A 34 -10.21 -4.18 -13.78
C SER A 34 -8.82 -3.58 -13.58
N ALA A 35 -8.65 -2.66 -12.63
CA ALA A 35 -7.39 -1.96 -12.40
C ALA A 35 -7.10 -1.79 -10.91
N VAL A 36 -5.81 -1.76 -10.59
CA VAL A 36 -5.29 -1.42 -9.28
C VAL A 36 -4.55 -0.09 -9.38
N LEU A 37 -4.89 0.82 -8.46
CA LEU A 37 -4.31 2.15 -8.34
C LEU A 37 -3.62 2.26 -7.00
N VAL A 38 -2.35 2.67 -6.98
CA VAL A 38 -1.57 2.90 -5.76
C VAL A 38 -1.51 4.40 -5.50
N TYR A 39 -1.93 4.82 -4.32
CA TYR A 39 -1.96 6.21 -3.89
C TYR A 39 -1.11 6.41 -2.64
N SER A 40 -0.62 7.63 -2.45
CA SER A 40 -0.14 8.11 -1.15
C SER A 40 -1.07 9.17 -0.58
N THR A 41 -1.05 9.32 0.74
CA THR A 41 -1.80 10.38 1.43
C THR A 41 -1.20 11.78 1.27
N GLU A 42 -0.09 11.93 0.53
CA GLU A 42 0.55 13.24 0.29
C GLU A 42 0.01 13.95 -0.94
N GLN A 43 -0.30 13.20 -1.99
CA GLN A 43 -0.67 13.73 -3.30
C GLN A 43 -2.02 13.20 -3.76
N LYS A 44 -2.73 14.04 -4.53
CA LYS A 44 -4.06 13.69 -5.08
C LYS A 44 -3.98 12.75 -6.31
N LYS A 45 -2.78 12.57 -6.87
CA LYS A 45 -2.56 11.74 -8.06
C LYS A 45 -2.07 10.34 -7.66
N PRO A 46 -2.46 9.28 -8.39
CA PRO A 46 -1.92 7.95 -8.15
C PRO A 46 -0.40 7.94 -8.37
N LEU A 47 0.31 7.21 -7.52
CA LEU A 47 1.74 6.92 -7.67
C LEU A 47 1.95 5.93 -8.82
N PHE A 48 1.13 4.88 -8.84
CA PHE A 48 1.22 3.80 -9.82
C PHE A 48 -0.18 3.35 -10.22
N ALA A 49 -0.30 2.82 -11.43
CA ALA A 49 -1.54 2.23 -11.93
C ALA A 49 -1.18 1.00 -12.77
N MET A 50 -1.97 -0.06 -12.62
CA MET A 50 -1.87 -1.29 -13.40
C MET A 50 -3.31 -1.77 -13.66
N GLY A 51 -3.68 -2.03 -14.92
CA GLY A 51 -5.04 -2.46 -15.23
C GLY A 51 -5.15 -3.27 -16.50
N ASN A 52 -6.30 -3.94 -16.65
CA ASN A 52 -6.65 -4.81 -17.77
C ASN A 52 -5.69 -6.01 -17.96
N TYR A 53 -5.12 -6.52 -16.86
CA TYR A 53 -4.29 -7.74 -16.87
C TYR A 53 -5.08 -9.01 -16.52
N HIS A 54 -6.26 -8.84 -15.93
CA HIS A 54 -7.17 -9.93 -15.58
C HIS A 54 -8.38 -9.90 -16.50
N TYR A 55 -8.91 -11.10 -16.81
CA TYR A 55 -10.10 -11.26 -17.65
C TYR A 55 -11.39 -11.04 -16.87
N ALA A 56 -11.33 -11.20 -15.55
CA ALA A 56 -12.45 -11.00 -14.65
C ALA A 56 -12.14 -9.94 -13.59
N ALA A 57 -13.11 -9.71 -12.71
CA ALA A 57 -13.01 -8.68 -11.69
C ALA A 57 -11.99 -9.04 -10.61
N LEU A 58 -11.22 -8.03 -10.16
CA LEU A 58 -10.29 -8.16 -9.04
C LEU A 58 -11.04 -8.38 -7.73
N THR A 59 -10.58 -9.35 -6.93
CA THR A 59 -11.30 -9.87 -5.76
C THR A 59 -10.64 -9.57 -4.42
N ASP A 60 -9.33 -9.37 -4.37
CA ASP A 60 -8.64 -8.94 -3.14
C ASP A 60 -7.25 -8.36 -3.44
N LEU A 61 -6.71 -7.67 -2.44
CA LEU A 61 -5.36 -7.12 -2.42
C LEU A 61 -4.66 -7.53 -1.12
N CYS A 62 -3.37 -7.82 -1.17
CA CYS A 62 -2.57 -8.11 0.02
C CYS A 62 -1.15 -7.58 -0.12
N TRP A 63 -0.71 -6.78 0.86
CA TRP A 63 0.64 -6.25 0.92
C TRP A 63 1.56 -7.19 1.69
N LYS A 64 2.76 -7.44 1.16
CA LYS A 64 3.88 -8.03 1.90
C LYS A 64 4.89 -6.92 2.18
N GLY A 65 4.76 -6.28 3.35
CA GLY A 65 5.55 -5.10 3.68
C GLY A 65 5.36 -3.99 2.64
N ALA A 66 6.46 -3.36 2.21
CA ALA A 66 6.46 -2.34 1.16
C ALA A 66 6.99 -2.85 -0.20
N SER A 67 7.41 -4.12 -0.30
CA SER A 67 8.12 -4.64 -1.48
C SER A 67 7.23 -5.33 -2.49
N MET A 68 6.05 -5.82 -2.08
CA MET A 68 5.17 -6.60 -2.94
C MET A 68 3.69 -6.37 -2.60
N LEU A 69 2.87 -6.27 -3.64
CA LEU A 69 1.42 -6.26 -3.58
C LEU A 69 0.86 -7.41 -4.41
N ALA A 70 0.21 -8.36 -3.75
CA ALA A 70 -0.54 -9.43 -4.40
C ALA A 70 -1.95 -8.95 -4.76
N VAL A 71 -2.44 -9.39 -5.90
CA VAL A 71 -3.76 -9.08 -6.46
C VAL A 71 -4.41 -10.40 -6.86
N SER A 72 -5.62 -10.69 -6.39
CA SER A 72 -6.40 -11.85 -6.84
C SER A 72 -7.55 -11.43 -7.75
N SER A 73 -8.01 -12.36 -8.59
CA SER A 73 -9.13 -12.15 -9.51
C SER A 73 -10.07 -13.36 -9.52
N SER A 74 -11.32 -13.11 -9.91
CA SER A 74 -12.35 -14.16 -10.10
C SER A 74 -12.05 -15.09 -11.28
N ASP A 75 -11.06 -14.77 -12.13
CA ASP A 75 -10.61 -15.64 -13.23
C ASP A 75 -9.69 -16.77 -12.73
N GLY A 76 -9.39 -16.82 -11.43
CA GLY A 76 -8.57 -17.85 -10.82
C GLY A 76 -7.06 -17.53 -10.78
N PHE A 77 -6.65 -16.34 -11.25
CA PHE A 77 -5.24 -15.93 -11.23
C PHE A 77 -4.93 -14.95 -10.09
N CYS A 78 -3.66 -15.00 -9.65
CA CYS A 78 -3.06 -13.99 -8.78
C CYS A 78 -1.88 -13.33 -9.49
N SER A 79 -1.88 -12.01 -9.52
CA SER A 79 -0.79 -11.18 -10.04
C SER A 79 -0.04 -10.49 -8.90
N PHE A 80 1.20 -10.07 -9.14
CA PHE A 80 2.03 -9.41 -8.13
C PHE A 80 2.63 -8.13 -8.72
N MET A 81 2.51 -7.02 -7.99
CA MET A 81 3.32 -5.82 -8.25
C MET A 81 4.53 -5.84 -7.33
N MET A 82 5.70 -5.69 -7.93
CA MET A 82 6.98 -5.66 -7.23
C MET A 82 7.51 -4.23 -7.18
N PHE A 83 7.84 -3.77 -5.98
CA PHE A 83 8.42 -2.45 -5.76
C PHE A 83 9.90 -2.62 -5.41
N PRO A 84 10.82 -2.00 -6.20
CA PRO A 84 12.21 -1.89 -5.82
C PRO A 84 12.37 -1.20 -4.46
N GLU A 85 13.52 -1.42 -3.84
CA GLU A 85 13.85 -0.77 -2.56
C GLU A 85 13.70 0.75 -2.67
N ASN A 86 13.12 1.36 -1.63
CA ASN A 86 12.81 2.79 -1.53
C ASN A 86 11.95 3.37 -2.67
N LYS A 87 11.33 2.53 -3.54
CA LYS A 87 10.48 3.05 -4.62
C LYS A 87 9.21 3.74 -4.12
N LEU A 88 8.70 3.28 -2.98
CA LEU A 88 7.56 3.87 -2.27
C LEU A 88 7.98 4.95 -1.26
N GLY A 89 9.28 5.21 -1.09
CA GLY A 89 9.84 6.13 -0.10
C GLY A 89 10.69 5.45 0.98
N GLU A 90 11.35 6.26 1.81
CA GLU A 90 12.08 5.83 3.01
C GLU A 90 11.08 5.41 4.09
N ILE A 91 11.32 4.29 4.78
CA ILE A 91 10.44 3.79 5.85
C ILE A 91 10.52 4.74 7.05
N TYR A 92 9.36 5.16 7.56
CA TYR A 92 9.25 5.90 8.81
C TYR A 92 9.03 4.92 9.96
N GLU A 93 9.95 4.92 10.93
CA GLU A 93 9.81 4.16 12.16
C GLU A 93 9.03 5.01 13.19
N PRO A 94 7.79 4.62 13.53
CA PRO A 94 6.98 5.38 14.47
C PRO A 94 7.57 5.30 15.88
N THR A 95 7.34 6.36 16.67
CA THR A 95 7.75 6.45 18.08
C THR A 95 6.53 6.69 18.98
N GLY A 96 6.68 6.40 20.28
CA GLY A 96 5.61 6.57 21.28
C GLY A 96 4.39 5.69 21.02
N ASP A 97 3.20 6.21 21.32
CA ASP A 97 1.92 5.49 21.22
C ASP A 97 1.67 4.91 19.81
N LEU A 98 2.11 5.61 18.76
CA LEU A 98 1.96 5.14 17.38
C LEU A 98 2.73 3.86 17.13
N ALA A 99 3.91 3.72 17.73
CA ALA A 99 4.71 2.50 17.62
C ALA A 99 4.00 1.31 18.26
N GLU A 100 3.30 1.52 19.37
CA GLU A 100 2.55 0.47 20.04
C GLU A 100 1.35 -0.01 19.24
N ILE A 101 0.61 0.94 18.64
CA ILE A 101 -0.56 0.65 17.80
C ILE A 101 -0.14 -0.08 16.51
N MET A 102 1.04 0.24 15.98
CA MET A 102 1.55 -0.35 14.73
C MET A 102 2.31 -1.66 14.89
N LYS A 103 2.36 -2.24 16.10
CA LYS A 103 2.85 -3.61 16.29
C LYS A 103 1.91 -4.59 15.58
N VAL A 104 2.15 -4.81 14.29
CA VAL A 104 1.48 -5.87 13.53
C VAL A 104 1.88 -7.18 14.19
N THR A 105 0.91 -7.88 14.77
CA THR A 105 1.13 -9.25 15.23
C THR A 105 1.59 -10.06 14.03
N GLU A 106 2.84 -10.49 14.01
CA GLU A 106 3.31 -11.45 13.03
C GLU A 106 2.38 -12.66 13.07
N TRP A 107 2.02 -13.17 11.88
CA TRP A 107 1.24 -14.39 11.79
C TRP A 107 2.08 -15.51 12.40
N ALA A 108 1.71 -15.96 13.60
CA ALA A 108 2.28 -17.15 14.20
C ALA A 108 1.56 -18.37 13.62
N PRO A 109 2.24 -19.28 12.90
CA PRO A 109 1.64 -20.56 12.57
C PRO A 109 1.25 -21.26 13.88
N LYS A 110 0.00 -21.73 13.96
CA LYS A 110 -0.43 -22.65 15.03
C LYS A 110 0.12 -24.04 14.77
#